data_AF-A0A1I4D3X9-F1
#
_entry.id   AF-A0A1I4D3X9-F1
#
_cell.length_a   1.000
_cell.length_b   1.000
_cell.length_c   1.000
_cell.angle_alpha   90.00
_cell.angle_beta   90.00
_cell.angle_gamma   90.00
#
_symmetry.space_group_name_H-M   'P 1'
#
loop_
_entity.id
_entity.type
_entity.pdbx_description
1 polymer ?
#
loop_
_entity_poly.entity_id
_entity_poly.type
_entity_poly.pdbx_seq_one_letter_code
_entity_poly.pdbx_strand_id
1 'polypeptide(L)'
;MASAVLAVQELGDPEALDDLASRVGGTWHRAVSGAYALYRRAAEATAVRELATAHLRAQPDARLIVLGDLNDEPTAATTQILSGPPGSEIGTGGFDHPDQGDAWRLWNLAPFIPGDQRYSRIYRGRKELIDHILVSHQLVKPLPTVRTINQALPSVTDDPHQHTGESGSDHSPVAATFDLP
;
A
#
# COMPACT_ATOMS: atom_id res chain seq x y z
N MET A 1 -35.30 -29.79 4.90
CA MET A 1 -34.44 -28.69 5.36
C MET A 1 -33.15 -28.76 4.58
N ALA A 2 -32.69 -27.66 3.98
CA ALA A 2 -31.41 -27.65 3.27
C ALA A 2 -30.28 -27.60 4.31
N SER A 3 -29.42 -28.62 4.31
CA SER A 3 -28.21 -28.65 5.13
C SER A 3 -27.10 -27.90 4.40
N ALA A 4 -26.44 -26.95 5.06
CA ALA A 4 -25.26 -26.28 4.55
C ALA A 4 -24.02 -26.72 5.35
N VAL A 5 -22.93 -27.01 4.64
CA VAL A 5 -21.61 -27.30 5.23
C VAL A 5 -20.69 -26.14 4.87
N LEU A 6 -20.17 -25.44 5.87
CA LEU A 6 -19.11 -24.45 5.70
C LEU A 6 -17.78 -25.06 6.12
N ALA A 7 -16.77 -24.93 5.27
CA ALA A 7 -15.39 -25.24 5.58
C ALA A 7 -14.53 -24.00 5.30
N VAL A 8 -13.55 -23.71 6.17
CA VAL A 8 -12.60 -22.60 6.02
C VAL A 8 -11.20 -23.20 5.98
N GLN A 9 -10.47 -22.95 4.90
CA GLN A 9 -9.12 -23.43 4.69
C GLN A 9 -8.27 -22.28 4.16
N GLU A 10 -7.09 -22.06 4.75
CA GLU A 10 -6.09 -21.16 4.19
C GLU A 10 -5.46 -21.83 2.96
N LEU A 11 -5.61 -21.20 1.80
CA LEU A 11 -5.06 -21.68 0.54
C LEU A 11 -4.20 -20.57 -0.04
N GLY A 12 -2.89 -20.72 0.10
CA GLY A 12 -1.91 -19.81 -0.52
C GLY A 12 -1.78 -19.99 -2.03
N ASP A 13 -2.44 -21.01 -2.60
CA ASP A 13 -2.40 -21.38 -4.01
C ASP A 13 -3.83 -21.66 -4.55
N PRO A 14 -4.30 -20.89 -5.56
CA PRO A 14 -5.59 -21.12 -6.21
C PRO A 14 -5.73 -22.49 -6.89
N GLU A 15 -4.65 -23.07 -7.41
CA GLU A 15 -4.70 -24.39 -8.08
C GLU A 15 -4.98 -25.52 -7.08
N ALA A 16 -4.41 -25.41 -5.87
CA ALA A 16 -4.67 -26.34 -4.78
C ALA A 16 -6.13 -26.31 -4.31
N LEU A 17 -6.79 -25.13 -4.36
CA LEU A 17 -8.22 -25.00 -4.08
C LEU A 17 -9.07 -25.71 -5.14
N ASP A 18 -8.71 -25.57 -6.42
CA ASP A 18 -9.46 -26.17 -7.52
C ASP A 18 -9.32 -27.70 -7.53
N ASP A 19 -8.14 -28.27 -7.22
CA ASP A 19 -7.98 -29.72 -7.03
C ASP A 19 -8.86 -30.24 -5.89
N LEU A 20 -8.85 -29.56 -4.73
CA LEU A 20 -9.69 -29.93 -3.59
C LEU A 20 -11.17 -29.87 -3.93
N ALA A 21 -11.64 -28.77 -4.53
CA ALA A 21 -13.03 -28.61 -4.93
C ALA A 21 -13.48 -29.69 -5.93
N SER A 22 -12.60 -30.07 -6.86
CA SER A 22 -12.85 -31.15 -7.82
C SER A 22 -13.03 -32.52 -7.14
N ARG A 23 -12.28 -32.79 -6.08
CA ARG A 23 -12.33 -34.05 -5.33
C ARG A 23 -13.58 -34.19 -4.46
N VAL A 24 -14.10 -33.08 -3.93
CA VAL A 24 -15.28 -33.10 -3.05
C VAL A 24 -16.60 -33.05 -3.85
N GLY A 25 -16.58 -32.52 -5.07
CA GLY A 25 -17.75 -32.41 -5.95
C GLY A 25 -18.78 -31.37 -5.49
N GLY A 26 -19.75 -31.05 -6.35
CA GLY A 26 -20.82 -30.06 -6.07
C GLY A 26 -20.57 -28.65 -6.61
N THR A 27 -21.48 -27.72 -6.33
CA THR A 27 -21.38 -26.32 -6.73
C THR A 27 -20.76 -25.50 -5.60
N TRP A 28 -19.56 -24.99 -5.83
CA TRP A 28 -18.82 -24.19 -4.86
C TRP A 28 -18.79 -22.71 -5.25
N HIS A 29 -18.93 -21.84 -4.26
CA HIS A 29 -18.71 -20.40 -4.43
C HIS A 29 -17.41 -20.03 -3.72
N ARG A 30 -16.46 -19.47 -4.48
CA ARG A 30 -15.21 -18.94 -3.93
C ARG A 30 -15.44 -17.50 -3.51
N ALA A 31 -15.04 -17.16 -2.30
CA ALA A 31 -14.89 -15.77 -1.86
C ALA A 31 -13.46 -15.63 -1.37
N VAL A 32 -12.69 -14.72 -1.97
CA VAL A 32 -11.39 -14.35 -1.42
C VAL A 32 -11.66 -13.68 -0.08
N SER A 33 -11.05 -14.19 0.98
CA SER A 33 -11.23 -13.60 2.29
C SER A 33 -10.49 -12.25 2.31
N GLY A 34 -11.22 -11.16 2.08
CA GLY A 34 -10.68 -9.81 2.25
C GLY A 34 -10.04 -9.61 3.62
N ALA A 35 -10.51 -10.36 4.63
CA ALA A 35 -9.87 -10.40 5.95
C ALA A 35 -8.44 -10.97 5.90
N TYR A 36 -8.19 -12.06 5.17
CA TYR A 36 -6.84 -12.62 5.03
C TYR A 36 -5.87 -11.63 4.34
N ALA A 37 -6.31 -11.04 3.23
CA ALA A 37 -5.50 -10.04 2.52
C ALA A 37 -5.20 -8.83 3.42
N LEU A 38 -6.18 -8.38 4.21
CA LEU A 38 -6.00 -7.32 5.20
C LEU A 38 -5.00 -7.72 6.30
N TYR A 39 -5.12 -8.92 6.88
CA TYR A 39 -4.19 -9.42 7.89
C TYR A 39 -2.76 -9.49 7.35
N ARG A 40 -2.59 -9.98 6.11
CA ARG A 40 -1.29 -10.06 5.46
C ARG A 40 -0.68 -8.67 5.26
N ARG A 41 -1.43 -7.72 4.71
CA ARG A 41 -0.95 -6.33 4.53
C ARG A 41 -0.60 -5.66 5.85
N ALA A 42 -1.39 -5.88 6.90
CA ALA A 42 -1.08 -5.37 8.22
C ALA A 42 0.22 -5.97 8.80
N ALA A 43 0.43 -7.27 8.61
CA ALA A 43 1.66 -7.95 9.04
C ALA A 43 2.89 -7.48 8.25
N GLU A 44 2.78 -7.34 6.94
CA GLU A 44 3.83 -6.82 6.06
C GLU A 44 4.19 -5.37 6.42
N ALA A 45 3.19 -4.50 6.60
CA ALA A 45 3.40 -3.12 7.03
C ALA A 45 4.10 -3.04 8.40
N THR A 46 3.69 -3.89 9.35
CA THR A 46 4.33 -3.96 10.68
C THR A 46 5.80 -4.39 10.57
N ALA A 47 6.10 -5.41 9.76
CA ALA A 47 7.47 -5.87 9.56
C ALA A 47 8.36 -4.79 8.94
N VAL A 48 7.87 -4.09 7.91
CA VAL A 48 8.58 -2.97 7.28
C VAL A 48 8.79 -1.82 8.28
N ARG A 49 7.77 -1.51 9.10
CA ARG A 49 7.85 -0.49 10.13
C ARG A 49 8.93 -0.79 11.18
N GLU A 50 9.01 -2.03 11.64
CA GLU A 50 10.04 -2.44 12.60
C GLU A 50 11.45 -2.31 12.01
N LEU A 51 11.65 -2.69 10.75
CA LEU A 51 12.93 -2.52 10.06
C LEU A 51 13.32 -1.05 9.91
N ALA A 52 12.38 -0.20 9.50
CA ALA A 52 12.60 1.25 9.39
C ALA A 52 12.93 1.87 10.75
N THR A 53 12.20 1.47 11.80
CA THR A 53 12.43 1.94 13.17
C THR A 53 13.79 1.51 13.69
N ALA A 54 14.20 0.25 13.46
CA ALA A 54 15.51 -0.24 13.85
C ALA A 54 16.64 0.53 13.15
N HIS A 55 16.49 0.83 11.86
CA HIS A 55 17.45 1.62 11.10
C HIS A 55 17.58 3.05 11.66
N LEU A 56 16.46 3.73 11.88
CA LEU A 56 16.43 5.11 12.40
C LEU A 56 16.85 5.20 13.88
N ARG A 57 16.65 4.14 14.68
CA ARG A 57 17.23 4.08 16.03
C ARG A 57 18.75 4.00 16.00
N ALA A 58 19.31 3.22 15.08
CA ALA A 58 20.76 3.11 14.94
C ALA A 58 21.39 4.37 14.35
N GLN A 59 20.67 5.08 13.46
CA GLN A 59 21.11 6.29 12.78
C GLN A 59 19.96 7.31 12.70
N PRO A 60 19.75 8.14 13.74
CA PRO A 60 18.63 9.10 13.81
C PRO A 60 18.59 10.13 12.67
N ASP A 61 19.75 10.45 12.10
CA ASP A 61 19.89 11.39 10.97
C ASP A 61 19.92 10.71 9.60
N ALA A 62 19.58 9.41 9.52
CA ALA A 62 19.55 8.71 8.25
C ALA A 62 18.45 9.25 7.33
N ARG A 63 18.80 9.43 6.07
CA ARG A 63 17.86 9.66 4.97
C ARG A 63 17.30 8.30 4.56
N LEU A 64 16.09 7.98 5.00
CA LEU A 64 15.42 6.70 4.74
C LEU A 64 14.21 6.92 3.83
N ILE A 65 14.06 6.05 2.83
CA ILE A 65 12.87 5.97 1.98
C ILE A 65 12.30 4.55 2.09
N VAL A 66 11.00 4.47 2.34
CA VAL A 66 10.19 3.25 2.22
C VAL A 66 9.22 3.47 1.06
N LEU A 67 9.27 2.63 0.04
CA LEU A 67 8.41 2.79 -1.14
C LEU A 67 7.92 1.45 -1.68
N GLY A 68 6.74 1.46 -2.29
CA GLY A 68 6.18 0.28 -2.95
C GLY A 68 4.65 0.33 -3.07
N ASP A 69 4.10 -0.71 -3.69
CA ASP A 69 2.67 -0.96 -3.76
C ASP A 69 2.19 -1.54 -2.42
N LEU A 70 1.38 -0.77 -1.69
CA LEU A 70 0.78 -1.18 -0.41
C LEU A 70 -0.63 -1.75 -0.58
N ASN A 71 -1.20 -1.71 -1.79
CA ASN A 71 -2.56 -2.16 -2.08
C ASN A 71 -3.66 -1.51 -1.19
N ASP A 72 -3.37 -0.35 -0.59
CA ASP A 72 -4.29 0.41 0.26
C ASP A 72 -4.03 1.92 0.12
N GLU A 73 -5.05 2.75 0.36
CA GLU A 73 -5.00 4.22 0.28
C GLU A 73 -4.18 4.86 1.43
N PRO A 74 -3.77 6.15 1.32
CA PRO A 74 -2.98 6.83 2.35
C PRO A 74 -3.61 6.81 3.76
N THR A 75 -4.94 6.81 3.85
CA THR A 75 -5.67 6.85 5.12
C THR A 75 -6.03 5.47 5.67
N ALA A 76 -5.66 4.38 4.97
CA ALA A 76 -5.92 3.04 5.45
C ALA A 76 -5.09 2.73 6.69
N ALA A 77 -5.63 1.95 7.62
CA ALA A 77 -4.95 1.57 8.85
C ALA A 77 -3.62 0.84 8.58
N THR A 78 -3.58 0.00 7.54
CA THR A 78 -2.38 -0.70 7.05
C THR A 78 -1.28 0.26 6.61
N THR A 79 -1.63 1.29 5.83
CA THR A 79 -0.69 2.35 5.43
C THR A 79 -0.22 3.17 6.62
N GLN A 80 -1.13 3.50 7.55
CA GLN A 80 -0.83 4.32 8.73
C GLN A 80 0.10 3.63 9.74
N ILE A 81 0.14 2.28 9.77
CA ILE A 81 1.16 1.54 10.56
C ILE A 81 2.58 2.01 10.19
N LEU A 82 2.83 2.35 8.92
CA LEU A 82 4.14 2.80 8.48
C LEU A 82 4.47 4.21 8.97
N SER A 83 3.50 5.11 9.15
CA SER A 83 3.72 6.50 9.60
C SER A 83 4.27 6.57 11.04
N GLY A 84 3.77 5.72 11.93
CA GLY A 84 4.15 5.68 13.35
C GLY A 84 3.06 6.23 14.26
N PRO A 85 3.39 6.95 15.34
CA PRO A 85 2.39 7.59 16.19
C PRO A 85 1.42 8.47 15.37
N PRO A 86 0.12 8.46 15.67
CA PRO A 86 -0.86 9.32 15.00
C PRO A 86 -0.48 10.81 15.06
N GLY A 87 -0.75 11.56 13.99
CA GLY A 87 -0.38 12.97 13.87
C GLY A 87 0.94 13.20 13.12
N SER A 88 1.57 12.13 12.62
CA SER A 88 2.76 12.22 11.76
C SER A 88 2.41 12.64 10.32
N GLU A 89 1.14 12.77 9.97
CA GLU A 89 0.73 13.04 8.59
C GLU A 89 0.98 14.50 8.19
N ILE A 90 1.42 14.70 6.94
CA ILE A 90 1.64 16.03 6.37
C ILE A 90 0.33 16.82 6.40
N GLY A 91 0.40 18.07 6.88
CA GLY A 91 -0.76 18.95 7.02
C GLY A 91 -1.55 18.76 8.33
N THR A 92 -1.05 17.95 9.27
CA THR A 92 -1.57 17.86 10.64
C THR A 92 -0.64 18.56 11.62
N GLY A 93 -1.12 18.84 12.84
CA GLY A 93 -0.31 19.55 13.84
C GLY A 93 0.99 18.85 14.23
N GLY A 94 1.06 17.51 14.16
CA GLY A 94 2.29 16.78 14.48
C GLY A 94 3.35 16.84 13.37
N PHE A 95 2.99 17.26 12.15
CA PHE A 95 3.97 17.59 11.10
C PHE A 95 4.81 18.81 11.47
N ASP A 96 4.17 19.84 12.03
CA ASP A 96 4.80 21.13 12.34
C ASP A 96 5.44 21.16 13.75
N HIS A 97 5.17 20.17 14.59
CA HIS A 97 5.65 20.10 15.97
C HIS A 97 6.42 18.81 16.26
N PRO A 98 7.68 18.91 16.73
CA PRO A 98 8.42 17.74 17.18
C PRO A 98 7.81 17.08 18.42
N ASP A 99 7.81 15.75 18.45
CA ASP A 99 7.36 14.88 19.54
C ASP A 99 8.42 13.84 19.98
N GLN A 100 8.07 13.04 20.98
CA GLN A 100 8.83 11.86 21.34
C GLN A 100 8.61 10.77 20.30
N GLY A 101 9.58 10.61 19.40
CA GLY A 101 9.50 9.64 18.31
C GLY A 101 9.85 10.23 16.96
N ASP A 102 10.01 11.56 16.86
CA ASP A 102 10.36 12.31 15.64
C ASP A 102 11.42 11.67 14.76
N ALA A 103 12.52 11.23 15.36
CA ALA A 103 13.62 10.62 14.64
C ALA A 103 13.20 9.33 13.91
N TRP A 104 12.09 8.71 14.31
CA TRP A 104 11.61 7.41 13.81
C TRP A 104 10.22 7.52 13.15
N ARG A 105 9.65 8.72 13.03
CA ARG A 105 8.41 8.96 12.27
C ARG A 105 8.71 8.83 10.78
N LEU A 106 7.73 8.36 10.01
CA LEU A 106 7.78 8.36 8.56
C LEU A 106 6.62 9.20 8.02
N TRP A 107 6.88 9.93 6.96
CA TRP A 107 5.89 10.79 6.31
C TRP A 107 5.53 10.24 4.94
N ASN A 108 4.28 9.84 4.76
CA ASN A 108 3.76 9.51 3.43
C ASN A 108 3.66 10.79 2.59
N LEU A 109 4.32 10.79 1.43
CA LEU A 109 4.40 11.92 0.52
C LEU A 109 3.15 12.13 -0.34
N ALA A 110 2.13 11.27 -0.25
CA ALA A 110 0.88 11.38 -1.00
C ALA A 110 0.24 12.79 -0.98
N PRO A 111 0.25 13.55 0.14
CA PRO A 111 -0.30 14.91 0.17
C PRO A 111 0.42 15.91 -0.76
N PHE A 112 1.67 15.67 -1.14
CA PHE A 112 2.40 16.52 -2.10
C PHE A 112 2.06 16.22 -3.56
N ILE A 113 1.37 15.13 -3.86
CA ILE A 113 0.90 14.86 -5.22
C ILE A 113 -0.31 15.78 -5.52
N PRO A 114 -0.30 16.53 -6.63
CA PRO A 114 -1.45 17.32 -7.08
C PRO A 114 -2.73 16.48 -7.15
N GLY A 115 -3.87 17.02 -6.71
CA GLY A 115 -5.10 16.25 -6.51
C GLY A 115 -5.63 15.56 -7.78
N ASP A 116 -5.48 16.18 -8.94
CA ASP A 116 -5.86 15.62 -10.24
C ASP A 116 -4.97 14.44 -10.68
N GLN A 117 -3.75 14.39 -10.16
CA GLN A 117 -2.70 13.39 -10.41
C GLN A 117 -2.59 12.35 -9.29
N ARG A 118 -3.31 12.49 -8.18
CA ARG A 118 -3.17 11.65 -6.98
C ARG A 118 -3.82 10.28 -7.13
N TYR A 119 -3.27 9.48 -8.03
CA TYR A 119 -3.66 8.09 -8.27
C TYR A 119 -2.51 7.35 -8.95
N SER A 120 -2.29 6.11 -8.54
CA SER A 120 -1.33 5.21 -9.18
C SER A 120 -2.01 4.09 -9.96
N ARG A 121 -3.31 3.86 -9.79
CA ARG A 121 -4.06 2.84 -10.53
C ARG A 121 -5.48 3.30 -10.85
N ILE A 122 -6.10 2.71 -11.88
CA ILE A 122 -7.54 2.84 -12.14
C ILE A 122 -8.17 1.45 -12.01
N TYR A 123 -8.95 1.22 -10.95
CA TYR A 123 -9.64 -0.05 -10.73
C TYR A 123 -11.15 0.16 -10.80
N ARG A 124 -11.82 -0.57 -11.71
CA ARG A 124 -13.26 -0.45 -12.00
C ARG A 124 -13.71 1.01 -12.22
N GLY A 125 -12.92 1.76 -12.97
CA GLY A 125 -13.15 3.18 -13.27
C GLY A 125 -12.84 4.14 -12.12
N ARG A 126 -12.37 3.64 -10.97
CA ARG A 126 -12.02 4.46 -9.80
C ARG A 126 -10.51 4.65 -9.74
N LYS A 127 -10.10 5.90 -9.56
CA LYS A 127 -8.72 6.27 -9.30
C LYS A 127 -8.36 5.91 -7.86
N GLU A 128 -7.28 5.16 -7.70
CA GLU A 128 -6.78 4.70 -6.40
C GLU A 128 -5.28 5.04 -6.29
N LEU A 129 -4.82 5.52 -5.13
CA LEU A 129 -3.39 5.72 -4.84
C LEU A 129 -2.91 4.62 -3.89
N ILE A 130 -2.33 3.57 -4.48
CA ILE A 130 -1.86 2.38 -3.75
C ILE A 130 -0.34 2.22 -3.74
N ASP A 131 0.37 2.98 -4.58
CA ASP A 131 1.82 3.08 -4.57
C ASP A 131 2.24 4.28 -3.73
N HIS A 132 3.06 4.05 -2.71
CA HIS A 132 3.43 5.07 -1.73
C HIS A 132 4.93 5.28 -1.67
N ILE A 133 5.30 6.50 -1.30
CA ILE A 133 6.66 6.84 -0.87
C ILE A 133 6.53 7.46 0.52
N LEU A 134 7.11 6.81 1.52
CA LEU A 134 7.27 7.32 2.87
C LEU A 134 8.73 7.65 3.13
N VAL A 135 8.99 8.74 3.84
CA VAL A 135 10.36 9.21 4.07
C VAL A 135 10.62 9.57 5.52
N SER A 136 11.89 9.54 5.95
CA SER A 136 12.30 10.05 7.25
C SER A 136 12.27 11.58 7.32
N HIS A 137 12.41 12.11 8.55
CA HIS A 137 12.36 13.55 8.84
C HIS A 137 13.36 14.36 8.00
N GLN A 138 14.55 13.81 7.77
CA GLN A 138 15.62 14.45 7.00
C GLN A 138 15.29 14.63 5.51
N LEU A 139 14.26 13.94 5.01
CA LEU A 139 13.83 13.98 3.60
C LEU A 139 12.49 14.68 3.41
N VAL A 140 11.64 14.80 4.44
CA VAL A 140 10.34 15.48 4.30
C VAL A 140 10.45 17.00 4.37
N LYS A 141 11.34 17.54 5.22
CA LYS A 141 11.48 18.99 5.44
C LYS A 141 11.98 19.81 4.24
N PRO A 142 12.77 19.25 3.31
CA PRO A 142 13.03 19.90 2.03
C PRO A 142 11.78 20.08 1.15
N LEU A 143 10.61 19.57 1.58
CA LEU A 143 9.33 19.63 0.86
C LEU A 143 9.49 19.13 -0.58
N PRO A 144 9.75 17.82 -0.78
CA PRO A 144 10.03 17.26 -2.09
C PRO A 144 8.88 17.51 -3.07
N THR A 145 9.23 17.64 -4.35
CA THR A 145 8.24 17.65 -5.42
C THR A 145 7.82 16.22 -5.72
N VAL A 146 6.52 15.94 -5.71
CA VAL A 146 5.98 14.59 -5.90
C VAL A 146 4.89 14.59 -6.96
N ARG A 147 4.95 13.63 -7.88
CA ARG A 147 4.00 13.49 -8.98
C ARG A 147 3.80 12.02 -9.36
N THR A 148 2.69 11.74 -10.01
CA THR A 148 2.50 10.51 -10.78
C THR A 148 2.88 10.80 -12.23
N ILE A 149 3.53 9.84 -12.91
CA ILE A 149 4.12 10.09 -14.22
C ILE A 149 3.13 9.82 -15.38
N ASN A 150 2.28 8.79 -15.25
CA ASN A 150 1.43 8.31 -16.33
C ASN A 150 -0.05 8.61 -16.06
N GLN A 151 -0.65 9.48 -16.88
CA GLN A 151 -2.07 9.83 -16.71
C GLN A 151 -3.03 8.95 -17.52
N ALA A 152 -2.55 8.27 -18.56
CA ALA A 152 -3.35 7.40 -19.44
C ALA A 152 -3.23 5.92 -19.05
N LEU A 153 -3.73 5.58 -17.85
CA LEU A 153 -3.79 4.19 -17.39
C LEU A 153 -5.05 3.49 -17.88
N PRO A 154 -4.99 2.20 -18.27
CA PRO A 154 -6.19 1.40 -18.48
C PRO A 154 -6.92 1.20 -17.13
N SER A 155 -8.24 1.05 -17.20
CA SER A 155 -9.01 0.60 -16.03
C SER A 155 -8.94 -0.91 -15.92
N VAL A 156 -8.46 -1.43 -14.81
CA VAL A 156 -8.39 -2.87 -14.52
C VAL A 156 -9.59 -3.36 -13.71
N THR A 157 -9.84 -4.67 -13.75
CA THR A 157 -10.92 -5.34 -13.00
C THR A 157 -10.35 -6.57 -12.26
N ASP A 158 -11.21 -7.41 -11.69
CA ASP A 158 -10.78 -8.67 -11.05
C ASP A 158 -10.38 -9.75 -12.06
N ASP A 159 -10.57 -9.51 -13.36
CA ASP A 159 -10.21 -10.43 -14.42
C ASP A 159 -8.77 -10.20 -14.88
N PRO A 160 -7.81 -11.07 -14.50
CA PRO A 160 -6.39 -10.90 -14.83
C PRO A 160 -6.12 -11.10 -16.32
N HIS A 161 -7.07 -11.66 -17.09
CA HIS A 161 -6.91 -11.94 -18.51
C HIS A 161 -7.35 -10.78 -19.42
N GLN A 162 -8.02 -9.75 -18.88
CA GLN A 162 -8.47 -8.61 -19.69
C GLN A 162 -7.34 -7.80 -20.31
N HIS A 163 -6.14 -7.87 -19.73
CA HIS A 163 -4.98 -7.08 -20.13
C HIS A 163 -3.79 -7.94 -20.58
N THR A 164 -4.00 -9.25 -20.81
CA THR A 164 -2.94 -10.12 -21.33
C THR A 164 -2.64 -9.75 -22.79
N GLY A 165 -1.57 -8.98 -23.01
CA GLY A 165 -1.09 -8.59 -24.34
C GLY A 165 -0.87 -7.09 -24.54
N GLU A 166 -1.36 -6.24 -23.63
CA GLU A 166 -1.04 -4.81 -23.65
C GLU A 166 0.34 -4.57 -23.04
N SER A 167 1.22 -3.88 -23.77
CA SER A 167 2.55 -3.52 -23.26
C SER A 167 2.44 -2.31 -22.33
N GLY A 168 2.56 -2.50 -21.02
CA GLY A 168 2.55 -1.43 -20.03
C GLY A 168 2.25 -1.94 -18.63
N SER A 169 2.59 -1.15 -17.61
CA SER A 169 2.11 -1.38 -16.24
C SER A 169 0.71 -0.80 -16.11
N ASP A 170 -0.18 -1.48 -15.36
CA ASP A 170 -1.46 -0.93 -14.91
C ASP A 170 -1.30 0.09 -13.76
N HIS A 171 -0.06 0.31 -13.32
CA HIS A 171 0.30 1.32 -12.34
C HIS A 171 1.02 2.50 -13.00
N SER A 172 0.72 3.71 -12.53
CA SER A 172 1.48 4.91 -12.82
C SER A 172 2.58 5.06 -11.77
N PRO A 173 3.85 5.17 -12.18
CA PRO A 173 4.94 5.43 -11.25
C PRO A 173 4.69 6.70 -10.42
N VAL A 174 4.91 6.59 -9.11
CA VAL A 174 5.01 7.72 -8.19
C VAL A 174 6.47 8.14 -8.13
N ALA A 175 6.75 9.41 -8.40
CA ALA A 175 8.10 9.96 -8.41
C ALA A 175 8.21 11.11 -7.41
N ALA A 176 9.26 11.08 -6.60
CA ALA A 176 9.65 12.15 -5.70
C ALA A 176 11.03 12.70 -6.10
N THR A 177 11.19 14.02 -6.07
CA THR A 177 12.46 14.72 -6.29
C THR A 177 12.83 15.47 -5.02
N PHE A 178 14.05 15.24 -4.54
CA PHE A 178 14.58 15.83 -3.30
C PHE A 178 15.76 16.75 -3.63
N ASP A 179 15.68 18.01 -3.23
CA ASP A 179 16.79 18.94 -3.30
C ASP A 179 17.62 18.82 -2.02
N LEU A 180 18.67 18.01 -2.08
CA LEU A 180 19.55 17.76 -0.93
C LEU A 180 20.73 18.76 -0.95
N PRO A 181 21.15 19.28 0.22
CA PRO A 181 22.34 20.13 0.34
C PRO A 181 23.64 19.37 0.08
#